data_AF-A0AAV0KHH3-F1
#
_entry.id   AF-A0AAV0KHH3-F1
#
_cell.length_a   1.000
_cell.length_b   1.000
_cell.length_c   1.000
_cell.angle_alpha   90.00
_cell.angle_beta   90.00
_cell.angle_gamma   90.00
#
_symmetry.space_group_name_H-M   'P 1'
#
loop_
_entity.id
_entity.type
_entity.pdbx_description
1 polymer ?
#
loop_
_entity_poly.entity_id
_entity_poly.type
_entity_poly.pdbx_seq_one_letter_code
_entity_poly.pdbx_strand_id
1 'polypeptide(L)'
;MEDFKKAILQPGPPENFALQTVQEFIKPQRQTKLVQDENQLLENMLRTLLQELVSSAAQSGEPIMQYGQSIDDEESSQGLIPHLLDVVLYLCQREHIEGGMIFQLLEDLTEMSTMRNCKDVFGYIEGKQDILGKQELFARGKLVMLRTCNQLLRRLSKANDVVFCGRILMFLAHFFPLSERSAVNIKGVFNTSNETKYEKDPPEGTF
;
A
#
# COMPACT_ATOMS: atom_id res chain seq x y z
N MET A 1 18.98 14.36 -2.77
CA MET A 1 17.54 14.03 -2.86
C MET A 1 17.02 14.22 -4.27
N GLU A 2 17.30 15.36 -4.94
CA GLU A 2 16.90 15.57 -6.35
C GLU A 2 17.42 14.51 -7.32
N ASP A 3 18.69 14.08 -7.18
CA ASP A 3 19.25 13.03 -8.05
C ASP A 3 18.59 11.67 -7.81
N PHE A 4 18.32 11.33 -6.54
CA PHE A 4 17.57 10.13 -6.15
C PHE A 4 16.13 10.14 -6.70
N LYS A 5 15.46 11.30 -6.62
CA LYS A 5 14.13 11.52 -7.19
C LYS A 5 14.15 11.39 -8.71
N LYS A 6 15.13 12.00 -9.39
CA LYS A 6 15.30 11.86 -10.84
C LYS A 6 15.56 10.40 -11.22
N ALA A 7 16.41 9.69 -10.48
CA ALA A 7 16.69 8.28 -10.71
C ALA A 7 15.44 7.41 -10.55
N ILE A 8 14.67 7.59 -9.46
CA ILE A 8 13.42 6.84 -9.20
C ILE A 8 12.39 7.10 -10.28
N LEU A 9 12.28 8.34 -10.76
CA LEU A 9 11.23 8.75 -11.68
C LEU A 9 11.67 8.63 -13.15
N GLN A 10 12.82 8.02 -13.45
CA GLN A 10 13.20 7.77 -14.85
C GLN A 10 12.29 6.67 -15.44
N PRO A 11 11.74 6.88 -16.65
CA PRO A 11 10.99 5.84 -17.33
C PRO A 11 11.91 4.66 -17.67
N GLY A 12 11.54 3.47 -17.20
CA GLY A 12 12.30 2.24 -17.45
C GLY A 12 11.87 1.08 -16.54
N PRO A 13 12.35 -0.15 -16.81
CA PRO A 13 12.09 -1.28 -15.94
C PRO A 13 12.70 -1.04 -14.54
N PRO A 14 12.03 -1.47 -13.45
CA PRO A 14 12.51 -1.29 -12.07
C PRO A 14 13.94 -1.78 -11.83
N GLU A 15 14.39 -2.75 -12.63
CA GLU A 15 15.72 -3.35 -12.58
C GLU A 15 16.85 -2.36 -12.90
N ASN A 16 16.63 -1.47 -13.89
CA ASN A 16 17.62 -0.48 -14.30
C ASN A 16 17.88 0.52 -13.18
N PHE A 17 16.80 0.92 -12.49
CA PHE A 17 16.90 1.79 -11.33
C PHE A 17 17.53 1.08 -10.13
N ALA A 18 17.15 -0.17 -9.87
CA ALA A 18 17.72 -0.92 -8.76
C ALA A 18 19.24 -1.02 -8.89
N LEU A 19 19.76 -1.23 -10.11
CA LEU A 19 21.20 -1.22 -10.37
C LEU A 19 21.83 0.15 -10.10
N GLN A 20 21.22 1.25 -10.53
CA GLN A 20 21.73 2.60 -10.26
C GLN A 20 21.70 2.94 -8.76
N THR A 21 20.63 2.61 -8.06
CA THR A 21 20.49 2.81 -6.61
C THR A 21 21.50 1.98 -5.84
N VAL A 22 21.66 0.72 -6.22
CA VAL A 22 22.67 -0.17 -5.67
C VAL A 22 24.08 0.37 -5.95
N GLN A 23 24.33 0.96 -7.12
CA GLN A 23 25.66 1.48 -7.48
C GLN A 23 25.99 2.83 -6.84
N GLU A 24 25.04 3.76 -6.77
CA GLU A 24 25.23 5.10 -6.22
C GLU A 24 25.15 5.13 -4.69
N PHE A 25 24.25 4.34 -4.10
CA PHE A 25 24.00 4.34 -2.66
C PHE A 25 24.45 3.07 -1.93
N ILE A 26 24.76 1.96 -2.65
CA ILE A 26 25.11 0.65 -2.07
C ILE A 26 26.46 0.11 -2.62
N LYS A 27 27.47 0.98 -2.86
CA LYS A 27 28.82 0.61 -3.37
C LYS A 27 29.33 -0.77 -2.90
N PRO A 28 30.14 -1.49 -3.71
CA PRO A 28 30.23 -2.95 -3.74
C PRO A 28 30.82 -3.53 -2.46
N GLN A 29 29.99 -3.72 -1.44
CA GLN A 29 30.33 -4.54 -0.29
C GLN A 29 29.55 -5.84 -0.41
N ARG A 30 30.30 -6.95 -0.51
CA ARG A 30 29.81 -8.33 -0.51
C ARG A 30 29.18 -8.72 0.85
N GLN A 31 28.41 -7.85 1.48
CA GLN A 31 27.67 -8.16 2.69
C GLN A 31 26.19 -7.85 2.49
N THR A 32 25.41 -8.92 2.57
CA THR A 32 23.99 -9.09 2.26
C THR A 32 23.01 -8.29 3.14
N LYS A 33 23.45 -7.26 3.87
CA LYS A 33 22.60 -6.35 4.64
C LYS A 33 23.29 -4.99 4.76
N LEU A 34 22.62 -3.93 4.27
CA LEU A 34 22.98 -2.53 4.51
C LEU A 34 23.26 -2.28 6.01
N VAL A 35 24.21 -1.39 6.31
CA VAL A 35 24.47 -0.94 7.69
C VAL A 35 23.21 -0.26 8.22
N GLN A 36 22.86 -0.49 9.49
CA GLN A 36 21.57 -0.10 10.08
C GLN A 36 21.21 1.39 9.86
N ASP A 37 22.20 2.28 9.88
CA ASP A 37 22.01 3.72 9.66
C ASP A 37 21.69 4.08 8.19
N GLU A 38 22.27 3.35 7.22
CA GLU A 38 22.04 3.57 5.79
C GLU A 38 20.63 3.09 5.38
N ASN A 39 20.15 2.00 5.99
CA ASN A 39 18.77 1.54 5.84
C ASN A 39 17.77 2.60 6.29
N GLN A 40 18.01 3.20 7.46
CA GLN A 40 17.12 4.22 8.00
C GLN A 40 17.10 5.48 7.12
N LEU A 41 18.25 5.86 6.57
CA LEU A 41 18.36 6.99 5.65
C LEU A 41 17.58 6.73 4.34
N LEU A 42 17.74 5.55 3.75
CA LEU A 42 17.00 5.17 2.54
C LEU A 42 15.48 5.09 2.79
N GLU A 43 15.07 4.50 3.91
CA GLU A 43 13.67 4.48 4.34
C GLU A 43 13.09 5.90 4.43
N ASN A 44 13.79 6.80 5.11
CA ASN A 44 13.35 8.18 5.28
C ASN A 44 13.26 8.91 3.94
N MET A 45 14.20 8.67 3.01
CA MET A 45 14.16 9.27 1.67
C MET A 45 12.95 8.77 0.87
N LEU A 46 12.66 7.47 0.92
CA LEU A 46 11.51 6.87 0.23
C LEU A 46 10.17 7.39 0.78
N ARG A 47 10.03 7.48 2.10
CA ARG A 47 8.83 8.05 2.75
C ARG A 47 8.65 9.52 2.40
N THR A 48 9.73 10.31 2.45
CA THR A 48 9.69 11.74 2.09
C THR A 48 9.27 11.91 0.64
N LEU A 49 9.83 11.11 -0.28
CA LEU A 49 9.47 11.15 -1.69
C LEU A 49 8.00 10.76 -1.93
N LEU A 50 7.51 9.72 -1.25
CA LEU A 50 6.09 9.34 -1.31
C LEU A 50 5.20 10.51 -0.88
N GLN A 51 5.54 11.16 0.23
CA GLN A 51 4.78 12.26 0.79
C GLN A 51 4.78 13.49 -0.13
N GLU A 52 5.91 13.80 -0.77
CA GLU A 52 5.99 14.84 -1.80
C GLU A 52 5.08 14.52 -2.99
N LEU A 53 5.15 13.30 -3.54
CA LEU A 53 4.35 12.88 -4.69
C LEU A 53 2.84 12.94 -4.37
N VAL A 54 2.42 12.46 -3.21
CA VAL A 54 1.03 12.53 -2.76
C VAL A 54 0.58 13.99 -2.62
N SER A 55 1.43 14.85 -2.08
CA SER A 55 1.13 16.29 -1.93
C SER A 55 0.99 16.97 -3.30
N SER A 56 1.87 16.67 -4.26
CA SER A 56 1.80 17.22 -5.62
C SER A 56 0.58 16.71 -6.41
N ALA A 57 0.23 15.43 -6.25
CA ALA A 57 -0.99 14.86 -6.81
C ALA A 57 -2.26 15.53 -6.23
N ALA A 58 -2.28 15.77 -4.92
CA ALA A 58 -3.39 16.45 -4.27
C ALA A 58 -3.55 17.91 -4.74
N GLN A 59 -2.44 18.62 -4.99
CA GLN A 59 -2.45 20.00 -5.48
C GLN A 59 -2.89 20.12 -6.95
N SER A 60 -2.55 19.14 -7.78
CA SER A 60 -2.99 19.07 -9.19
C SER A 60 -4.45 18.62 -9.34
N GLY A 61 -5.03 17.99 -8.30
CA GLY A 61 -6.38 17.44 -8.34
C GLY A 61 -6.50 16.13 -9.12
N GLU A 62 -5.36 15.53 -9.51
CA GLU A 62 -5.30 14.26 -10.19
C GLU A 62 -5.47 13.08 -9.22
N PRO A 63 -6.02 11.94 -9.66
CA PRO A 63 -5.99 10.71 -8.88
C PRO A 63 -4.55 10.31 -8.56
N ILE A 64 -4.22 10.06 -7.30
CA ILE A 64 -2.83 9.84 -6.86
C ILE A 64 -2.11 8.70 -7.60
N MET A 65 -2.84 7.64 -7.96
CA MET A 65 -2.25 6.49 -8.66
C MET A 65 -2.02 6.75 -10.15
N GLN A 66 -2.58 7.85 -10.69
CA GLN A 66 -2.45 8.30 -12.08
C GLN A 66 -1.59 9.56 -12.20
N TYR A 67 -1.08 10.09 -11.09
CA TYR A 67 -0.31 11.32 -11.08
C TYR A 67 0.98 11.18 -11.90
N GLY A 68 1.20 12.15 -12.79
CA GLY A 68 2.39 12.23 -13.64
C GLY A 68 2.39 11.28 -14.84
N GLN A 69 1.22 10.75 -15.23
CA GLN A 69 1.07 10.02 -16.48
C GLN A 69 1.20 10.98 -17.68
N SER A 70 2.17 10.72 -18.55
CA SER A 70 2.25 11.37 -19.86
C SER A 70 1.13 10.83 -20.76
N ILE A 71 0.38 11.72 -21.41
CA ILE A 71 -0.67 11.35 -22.36
C ILE A 71 -0.08 10.86 -23.69
N ASP A 72 1.20 11.16 -23.96
CA ASP A 72 1.82 11.00 -25.27
C ASP A 72 2.45 9.61 -25.53
N ASP A 73 2.48 8.72 -24.54
CA ASP A 73 3.05 7.37 -24.69
C ASP A 73 1.94 6.31 -24.76
N GLU A 74 1.70 5.78 -25.96
CA GLU A 74 0.70 4.72 -26.27
C GLU A 74 0.95 3.38 -25.53
N GLU A 75 2.08 3.24 -24.82
CA GLU A 75 2.40 2.08 -23.99
C GLU A 75 2.50 2.47 -22.50
N SER A 76 1.38 2.35 -21.77
CA SER A 76 1.34 2.14 -20.32
C SER A 76 2.29 2.99 -19.46
N SER A 77 2.24 4.32 -19.62
CA SER A 77 2.81 5.23 -18.62
C SER A 77 2.14 5.00 -17.26
N GLN A 78 2.81 4.25 -16.37
CA GLN A 78 2.38 4.01 -15.01
C GLN A 78 2.55 5.32 -14.20
N GLY A 79 1.57 5.66 -13.34
CA GLY A 79 1.70 6.82 -12.48
C GLY A 79 2.95 6.76 -11.59
N LEU A 80 3.47 7.91 -11.20
CA LEU A 80 4.75 8.02 -10.48
C LEU A 80 4.74 7.27 -9.14
N ILE A 81 3.61 7.31 -8.41
CA ILE A 81 3.44 6.60 -7.14
C ILE A 81 3.48 5.08 -7.34
N PRO A 82 2.66 4.47 -8.21
CA PRO A 82 2.76 3.04 -8.47
C PRO A 82 4.14 2.61 -9.01
N HIS A 83 4.82 3.46 -9.79
CA HIS A 83 6.21 3.20 -10.21
C HIS A 83 7.19 3.15 -9.02
N LEU A 84 7.12 4.14 -8.12
CA LEU A 84 7.90 4.14 -6.87
C LEU A 84 7.64 2.87 -6.04
N LEU A 85 6.38 2.47 -5.89
CA LEU A 85 6.02 1.26 -5.15
C LEU A 85 6.58 -0.01 -5.81
N ASP A 86 6.59 -0.08 -7.14
CA ASP A 86 7.15 -1.22 -7.88
C ASP A 86 8.67 -1.32 -7.74
N VAL A 87 9.35 -0.17 -7.77
CA VAL A 87 10.78 -0.07 -7.47
C VAL A 87 11.09 -0.56 -6.06
N VAL A 88 10.36 -0.07 -5.04
CA VAL A 88 10.56 -0.50 -3.65
C VAL A 88 10.26 -1.98 -3.49
N LEU A 89 9.17 -2.45 -4.09
CA LEU A 89 8.81 -3.87 -4.06
C LEU A 89 9.92 -4.74 -4.66
N TYR A 90 10.50 -4.32 -5.79
CA TYR A 90 11.62 -5.02 -6.40
C TYR A 90 12.87 -5.03 -5.50
N LEU A 91 13.21 -3.91 -4.87
CA LEU A 91 14.32 -3.84 -3.92
C LEU A 91 14.10 -4.75 -2.70
N CYS A 92 12.87 -4.82 -2.19
CA CYS A 92 12.48 -5.74 -1.12
C CYS A 92 12.66 -7.21 -1.57
N GLN A 93 12.24 -7.57 -2.78
CA GLN A 93 12.37 -8.93 -3.32
C GLN A 93 13.82 -9.37 -3.52
N ARG A 94 14.72 -8.43 -3.83
CA ARG A 94 16.16 -8.68 -3.99
C ARG A 94 16.93 -8.62 -2.67
N GLU A 95 16.23 -8.43 -1.55
CA GLU A 95 16.81 -8.22 -0.21
C GLU A 95 17.79 -7.04 -0.14
N HIS A 96 17.67 -6.06 -1.06
CA HIS A 96 18.48 -4.84 -1.03
C HIS A 96 18.01 -3.89 0.07
N ILE A 97 16.73 -3.95 0.43
CA ILE A 97 16.12 -3.20 1.54
C ILE A 97 15.26 -4.13 2.39
N GLU A 98 14.85 -3.67 3.58
CA GLU A 98 13.99 -4.47 4.44
C GLU A 98 12.63 -4.78 3.76
N GLY A 99 12.23 -6.05 3.76
CA GLY A 99 10.97 -6.50 3.16
C GLY A 99 9.70 -5.89 3.79
N GLY A 100 9.79 -5.35 5.01
CA GLY A 100 8.71 -4.62 5.67
C GLY A 100 8.44 -3.23 5.08
N MET A 101 9.41 -2.66 4.36
CA MET A 101 9.37 -1.28 3.87
C MET A 101 8.20 -1.02 2.93
N ILE A 102 7.94 -1.94 1.99
CA ILE A 102 6.80 -1.79 1.06
C ILE A 102 5.46 -1.73 1.80
N PHE A 103 5.31 -2.51 2.89
CA PHE A 103 4.07 -2.51 3.67
C PHE A 103 3.89 -1.22 4.45
N GLN A 104 4.98 -0.65 4.96
CA GLN A 104 4.95 0.65 5.62
C GLN A 104 4.60 1.78 4.65
N LEU A 105 5.17 1.78 3.43
CA LEU A 105 4.81 2.77 2.41
C LEU A 105 3.35 2.64 1.96
N LEU A 106 2.82 1.42 1.85
CA LEU A 106 1.41 1.20 1.54
C LEU A 106 0.50 1.72 2.66
N GLU A 107 0.88 1.50 3.92
CA GLU A 107 0.17 2.05 5.06
C GLU A 107 0.15 3.58 5.03
N ASP A 108 1.33 4.20 4.98
CA ASP A 108 1.53 5.65 4.86
C ASP A 108 0.68 6.23 3.72
N LEU A 109 0.73 5.61 2.53
CA LEU A 109 -0.05 6.04 1.37
C LEU A 109 -1.55 6.01 1.64
N THR A 110 -2.07 4.94 2.25
CA THR A 110 -3.51 4.86 2.57
C THR A 110 -3.92 5.86 3.65
N GLU A 111 -3.07 6.16 4.62
CA GLU A 111 -3.33 7.16 5.68
C GLU A 111 -3.36 8.59 5.11
N MET A 112 -2.48 8.90 4.15
CA MET A 112 -2.42 10.20 3.48
C MET A 112 -3.50 10.38 2.38
N SER A 113 -4.24 9.33 2.04
CA SER A 113 -5.16 9.32 0.90
C SER A 113 -6.62 9.49 1.29
N THR A 114 -7.41 10.13 0.41
CA THR A 114 -8.87 10.13 0.52
C THR A 114 -9.45 8.73 0.29
N MET A 115 -10.67 8.47 0.76
CA MET A 115 -11.32 7.17 0.55
C MET A 115 -11.57 6.83 -0.93
N ARG A 116 -11.71 7.84 -1.79
CA ARG A 116 -11.77 7.64 -3.25
C ARG A 116 -10.47 7.04 -3.75
N ASN A 117 -9.35 7.69 -3.43
CA ASN A 117 -8.02 7.25 -3.86
C ASN A 117 -7.60 5.91 -3.22
N CYS A 118 -8.04 5.64 -1.99
CA CYS A 118 -7.78 4.36 -1.33
C CYS A 118 -8.31 3.16 -2.13
N LYS A 119 -9.38 3.33 -2.94
CA LYS A 119 -9.90 2.25 -3.81
C LYS A 119 -8.91 1.88 -4.91
N ASP A 120 -8.21 2.87 -5.46
CA ASP A 120 -7.20 2.68 -6.50
C ASP A 120 -5.90 2.13 -5.92
N VAL A 121 -5.47 2.65 -4.76
CA VAL A 121 -4.34 2.11 -4.00
C VAL A 121 -4.58 0.65 -3.65
N PHE A 122 -5.79 0.30 -3.22
CA PHE A 122 -6.12 -1.10 -2.92
C PHE A 122 -6.16 -1.99 -4.16
N GLY A 123 -6.58 -1.45 -5.32
CA GLY A 123 -6.46 -2.16 -6.59
C GLY A 123 -5.00 -2.51 -6.93
N TYR A 124 -4.05 -1.63 -6.64
CA TYR A 124 -2.62 -1.95 -6.76
C TYR A 124 -2.19 -3.07 -5.78
N ILE A 125 -2.63 -3.01 -4.52
CA ILE A 125 -2.33 -4.04 -3.51
C ILE A 125 -2.84 -5.42 -3.97
N GLU A 126 -4.08 -5.50 -4.44
CA GLU A 126 -4.67 -6.72 -4.99
C GLU A 126 -3.87 -7.24 -6.20
N GLY A 127 -3.44 -6.34 -7.10
CA GLY A 127 -2.62 -6.69 -8.26
C GLY A 127 -1.22 -7.22 -7.92
N LYS A 128 -0.70 -6.93 -6.72
CA LYS A 128 0.62 -7.37 -6.25
C LYS A 128 0.54 -8.45 -5.16
N GLN A 129 -0.64 -9.01 -4.88
CA GLN A 129 -0.86 -9.94 -3.78
C GLN A 129 0.01 -11.19 -3.85
N ASP A 130 0.24 -11.75 -5.05
CA ASP A 130 1.08 -12.93 -5.25
C ASP A 130 2.54 -12.69 -4.85
N ILE A 131 2.99 -11.44 -5.02
CA ILE A 131 4.34 -11.03 -4.64
C ILE A 131 4.39 -10.73 -3.13
N LEU A 132 3.47 -9.91 -2.64
CA LEU A 132 3.41 -9.50 -1.23
C LEU A 132 3.18 -10.70 -0.29
N GLY A 133 2.49 -11.74 -0.77
CA GLY A 133 2.18 -12.96 -0.04
C GLY A 133 3.35 -13.95 0.03
N LYS A 134 4.45 -13.73 -0.70
CA LYS A 134 5.66 -14.57 -0.58
C LYS A 134 6.16 -14.55 0.85
N GLN A 135 6.56 -15.71 1.37
CA GLN A 135 6.92 -15.91 2.77
C GLN A 135 7.93 -14.88 3.31
N GLU A 136 8.93 -14.52 2.50
CA GLU A 136 9.97 -13.54 2.82
C GLU A 136 9.41 -12.15 3.14
N LEU A 137 8.44 -11.68 2.35
CA LEU A 137 7.78 -10.39 2.52
C LEU A 137 6.64 -10.47 3.54
N PHE A 138 5.80 -11.49 3.43
CA PHE A 138 4.66 -11.72 4.31
C PHE A 138 5.06 -11.76 5.78
N ALA A 139 6.13 -12.49 6.12
CA ALA A 139 6.60 -12.60 7.50
C ALA A 139 7.00 -11.25 8.12
N ARG A 140 7.46 -10.30 7.29
CA ARG A 140 7.87 -8.95 7.71
C ARG A 140 6.70 -7.96 7.74
N GLY A 141 5.73 -8.11 6.84
CA GLY A 141 4.69 -7.12 6.60
C GLY A 141 3.28 -7.45 7.09
N LYS A 142 3.00 -8.72 7.45
CA LYS A 142 1.62 -9.19 7.70
C LYS A 142 0.85 -8.36 8.73
N LEU A 143 1.50 -7.96 9.83
CA LEU A 143 0.82 -7.18 10.87
C LEU A 143 0.53 -5.74 10.42
N VAL A 144 1.41 -5.17 9.60
CA VAL A 144 1.19 -3.85 8.98
C VAL A 144 0.01 -3.95 8.04
N MET A 145 0.03 -4.90 7.10
CA MET A 145 -1.08 -5.10 6.15
C MET A 145 -2.42 -5.33 6.84
N LEU A 146 -2.46 -6.16 7.89
CA LEU A 146 -3.67 -6.41 8.68
C LEU A 146 -4.20 -5.12 9.33
N ARG A 147 -3.32 -4.31 9.90
CA ARG A 147 -3.67 -3.04 10.52
C ARG A 147 -4.18 -2.04 9.48
N THR A 148 -3.49 -1.90 8.35
CA THR A 148 -3.90 -1.04 7.23
C THR A 148 -5.30 -1.41 6.72
N CYS A 149 -5.55 -2.71 6.47
CA CYS A 149 -6.87 -3.18 6.03
C CYS A 149 -7.96 -2.88 7.09
N ASN A 150 -7.66 -3.11 8.36
CA ASN A 150 -8.61 -2.81 9.45
C ASN A 150 -8.86 -1.30 9.64
N GLN A 151 -7.87 -0.44 9.40
CA GLN A 151 -8.05 1.01 9.41
C GLN A 151 -8.96 1.44 8.25
N LEU A 152 -8.74 0.90 7.04
CA LEU A 152 -9.61 1.15 5.89
C LEU A 152 -11.06 0.73 6.20
N LEU A 153 -11.27 -0.49 6.73
CA LEU A 153 -12.59 -0.97 7.13
C LEU A 153 -13.30 -0.06 8.15
N ARG A 154 -12.56 0.57 9.06
CA ARG A 154 -13.13 1.53 10.03
C ARG A 154 -13.53 2.87 9.41
N ARG A 155 -12.82 3.28 8.34
CA ARG A 155 -13.10 4.54 7.62
C ARG A 155 -14.26 4.42 6.63
N LEU A 156 -14.61 3.20 6.22
CA LEU A 156 -15.68 2.94 5.26
C LEU A 156 -17.07 3.15 5.86
N SER A 157 -17.96 3.74 5.07
CA SER A 157 -19.38 3.77 5.42
C SER A 157 -19.97 2.37 5.26
N LYS A 158 -20.56 1.85 6.35
CA LYS A 158 -21.24 0.54 6.36
C LYS A 158 -22.41 0.45 5.38
N ALA A 159 -22.97 1.58 4.96
CA ALA A 159 -24.12 1.63 4.04
C ALA A 159 -23.71 1.88 2.58
N ASN A 160 -22.66 2.66 2.33
CA ASN A 160 -22.34 3.16 0.98
C ASN A 160 -21.14 2.47 0.32
N ASP A 161 -20.23 1.87 1.09
CA ASP A 161 -18.99 1.29 0.55
C ASP A 161 -18.93 -0.25 0.69
N VAL A 162 -20.08 -0.91 0.60
CA VAL A 162 -20.20 -2.36 0.80
C VAL A 162 -19.32 -3.18 -0.15
N VAL A 163 -19.17 -2.73 -1.41
CA VAL A 163 -18.33 -3.42 -2.41
C VAL A 163 -16.85 -3.36 -2.03
N PHE A 164 -16.38 -2.18 -1.60
CA PHE A 164 -14.97 -2.03 -1.22
C PHE A 164 -14.66 -2.75 0.09
N CYS A 165 -15.59 -2.74 1.05
CA CYS A 165 -15.51 -3.56 2.25
C CYS A 165 -15.37 -5.05 1.90
N GLY A 166 -16.21 -5.56 0.98
CA GLY A 166 -16.15 -6.94 0.49
C GLY A 166 -14.79 -7.29 -0.13
N ARG A 167 -14.24 -6.41 -0.98
CA ARG A 167 -12.90 -6.58 -1.57
C ARG A 167 -11.81 -6.70 -0.50
N ILE A 168 -11.81 -5.82 0.50
CA ILE A 168 -10.83 -5.88 1.60
C ILE A 168 -10.94 -7.20 2.37
N LEU A 169 -12.16 -7.63 2.68
CA LEU A 169 -12.37 -8.89 3.41
C LEU A 169 -11.95 -10.11 2.57
N MET A 170 -12.23 -10.13 1.28
CA MET A 170 -11.78 -11.18 0.37
C MET A 170 -10.26 -11.22 0.25
N PHE A 171 -9.62 -10.06 0.12
CA PHE A 171 -8.17 -9.95 0.13
C PHE A 171 -7.57 -10.48 1.43
N LEU A 172 -8.09 -10.08 2.60
CA LEU A 172 -7.61 -10.58 3.89
C LEU A 172 -7.76 -12.11 4.02
N ALA A 173 -8.86 -12.67 3.55
CA ALA A 173 -9.10 -14.12 3.58
C ALA A 173 -8.12 -14.90 2.67
N HIS A 174 -7.70 -14.31 1.55
CA HIS A 174 -6.75 -14.92 0.64
C HIS A 174 -5.29 -14.71 1.08
N PHE A 175 -4.97 -13.50 1.51
CA PHE A 175 -3.61 -13.07 1.85
C PHE A 175 -3.10 -13.71 3.16
N PHE A 176 -4.00 -14.01 4.10
CA PHE A 176 -3.65 -14.68 5.35
C PHE A 176 -3.99 -16.18 5.29
N PRO A 177 -2.99 -17.07 5.32
CA PRO A 177 -3.25 -18.51 5.38
C PRO A 177 -4.13 -18.87 6.59
N LEU A 178 -4.99 -19.90 6.47
CA LEU A 178 -5.89 -20.33 7.55
C LEU A 178 -5.17 -20.71 8.86
N SER A 179 -3.88 -21.07 8.77
CA SER A 179 -3.03 -21.38 9.91
C SER A 179 -2.48 -20.13 10.63
N GLU A 180 -2.64 -18.94 10.05
CA GLU A 180 -2.07 -17.70 10.58
C GLU A 180 -2.91 -17.18 11.77
N ARG A 181 -2.31 -17.23 12.96
CA ARG A 181 -2.99 -16.87 14.23
C ARG A 181 -3.51 -15.44 14.26
N SER A 182 -2.87 -14.51 13.53
CA SER A 182 -3.32 -13.10 13.51
C SER A 182 -4.64 -12.89 12.76
N ALA A 183 -5.04 -13.83 11.90
CA ALA A 183 -6.24 -13.73 11.07
C ALA A 183 -7.43 -14.54 11.61
N VAL A 184 -7.26 -15.22 12.75
CA VAL A 184 -8.32 -16.05 13.37
C VAL A 184 -8.87 -15.40 14.63
N ASN A 185 -10.19 -15.47 14.80
CA ASN A 185 -10.86 -15.04 16.02
C ASN A 185 -10.75 -16.12 17.11
N ILE A 186 -9.54 -16.28 17.69
CA ILE A 186 -9.25 -17.33 18.69
C ILE A 186 -10.16 -17.23 19.93
N LYS A 187 -10.57 -16.01 20.29
CA LYS A 187 -11.46 -15.77 21.44
C LYS A 187 -12.93 -16.10 21.15
N GLY A 188 -13.31 -16.26 19.88
CA GLY A 188 -14.69 -16.54 19.48
C GLY A 188 -15.69 -15.43 19.86
N VAL A 189 -15.21 -14.21 20.12
CA VAL A 189 -16.08 -13.11 20.53
C VAL A 189 -16.81 -12.56 19.31
N PHE A 190 -18.13 -12.49 19.39
CA PHE A 190 -18.97 -11.92 18.34
C PHE A 190 -19.06 -10.40 18.48
N ASN A 191 -19.21 -9.72 17.35
CA ASN A 191 -19.42 -8.27 17.36
C ASN A 191 -20.87 -7.95 17.74
N THR A 192 -21.11 -7.56 19.00
CA THR A 192 -22.44 -7.19 19.52
C THR A 192 -22.84 -5.75 19.18
N SER A 193 -21.94 -4.93 18.64
CA SER A 193 -22.24 -3.52 18.31
C SER A 193 -23.10 -3.33 17.06
N ASN A 194 -23.33 -4.40 16.28
CA ASN A 194 -24.10 -4.33 15.04
C ASN A 194 -25.59 -4.56 15.31
N GLU A 195 -26.24 -3.58 15.94
CA GLU A 195 -27.67 -3.62 16.23
C GLU A 195 -28.48 -3.03 15.06
N THR A 196 -29.41 -3.82 14.52
CA THR A 196 -30.39 -3.32 13.54
C THR A 196 -31.56 -2.72 14.33
N LYS A 197 -31.73 -1.40 14.24
CA LYS A 197 -32.88 -0.70 14.83
C LYS A 197 -34.07 -0.87 13.90
N TYR A 198 -35.09 -1.57 14.38
CA TYR A 198 -36.40 -1.65 13.73
C TYR A 198 -37.28 -0.50 14.23
N GLU A 199 -38.11 0.08 13.36
CA GLU A 199 -39.22 0.92 13.80
C GLU A 199 -40.13 0.08 14.70
N LYS A 200 -40.41 0.59 15.90
CA LYS A 200 -41.25 -0.09 16.89
C LYS A 200 -42.70 0.36 16.85
N ASP A 201 -42.97 1.49 16.19
CA ASP A 201 -44.28 2.12 16.15
C ASP A 201 -44.79 2.17 14.70
N PRO A 202 -46.04 1.75 14.41
CA PRO A 202 -46.64 1.95 13.11
C PRO A 202 -46.76 3.46 12.82
N PRO A 203 -46.65 3.91 11.55
CA PRO A 203 -46.86 5.31 11.22
C PRO A 203 -48.25 5.72 11.73
N GLU A 204 -48.32 6.79 12.53
CA GLU A 204 -49.58 7.38 12.96
C GLU A 204 -50.35 7.83 11.70
N GLY A 205 -51.26 6.97 11.25
CA GLY A 205 -52.12 7.24 10.12
C GLY A 205 -53.07 8.39 10.48
N THR A 206 -52.75 9.58 10.01
CA THR A 206 -53.74 10.64 9.84
C THR A 206 -54.46 10.36 8.52
N PHE A 207 -55.65 9.75 8.63
CA PHE A 207 -56.64 9.67 7.55
C PHE A 207 -57.34 11.02 7.36
#